data_AF-A0A6A6IJN1-F1
#
_entry.id   AF-A0A6A6IJN1-F1
#
_cell.length_a   1.000
_cell.length_b   1.000
_cell.length_c   1.000
_cell.angle_alpha   90.00
_cell.angle_beta   90.00
_cell.angle_gamma   90.00
#
_symmetry.space_group_name_H-M   'P 1'
#
loop_
_entity.id
_entity.type
_entity.pdbx_description
1 polymer ?
#
loop_
_entity_poly.entity_id
_entity_poly.type
_entity_poly.pdbx_seq_one_letter_code
_entity_poly.pdbx_strand_id
1 'polypeptide(L)'
;MKRVREENDGGERPAKVRRVPAKDRLSKLSDELLVRILSFVPVPTLLLCQQVSRKFSRLAIDSELWKAAYYKRFVLPRATRIPGIKDTSASDHLRYSSQLSKWLDDGHLLRKGICTNWKQQYRLRHNWSQGQCAVSEIVVAERPPDPPLLVMMSSSTIFTADSLSGLRAFDSKNERELIASTPLLRPEATNPQLPTSMAIDTSERDTGHERVVIGFEDGSFTIYTLRREDQSFRTLFEHAPSTNGALSAVAFSSPYLLTMTEYHLLSMYVFLEDTQLDDTLGPPNLLYSLQSHTVWPPVSLSIRTTTTSMTASIAYALPTYLSGWTVGIQEMRLTHDGELLESRLATAADQHSLTLSGQRSMSSPTTRSSSPFPGGSREPALADNPSNAKPTSMSYSHPYLLVAHPDNTLSLYLVKSTASSLSISAGTRLWGHTSSISGAHVGVRGKAVSVSRLGDELRVWDLEGGMASSTNRRRSKNGELSVRIQPSKPNNNSNEVQDDGRVRRFDLRFALDQGFDDSTVSRGWVGFDEQNVIVLREKREGSQALVVYDFA
;
A
#
# COMPACT_ATOMS: atom_id res chain seq x y z
N MET A 1 25.18 -5.00 -84.37
CA MET A 1 25.85 -4.88 -83.05
C MET A 1 25.08 -5.74 -82.04
N LYS A 2 25.64 -6.89 -81.68
CA LYS A 2 25.05 -7.87 -80.75
C LYS A 2 26.01 -7.94 -79.56
N ARG A 3 25.61 -7.44 -78.39
CA ARG A 3 26.47 -7.42 -77.20
C ARG A 3 26.49 -8.82 -76.57
N VAL A 4 27.69 -9.39 -76.52
CA VAL A 4 28.07 -10.63 -75.84
C VAL A 4 27.98 -10.39 -74.34
N ARG A 5 27.37 -11.34 -73.62
CA ARG A 5 27.23 -11.32 -72.16
C ARG A 5 28.35 -12.19 -71.60
N GLU A 6 29.25 -11.58 -70.84
CA GLU A 6 30.34 -12.27 -70.14
C GLU A 6 29.77 -13.22 -69.08
N GLU A 7 30.26 -14.46 -69.11
CA GLU A 7 30.18 -15.41 -68.01
C GLU A 7 31.06 -14.91 -66.87
N ASN A 8 30.46 -14.72 -65.68
CA ASN A 8 31.23 -14.67 -64.45
C ASN A 8 30.70 -15.75 -63.50
N ASP A 9 31.48 -16.82 -63.42
CA ASP A 9 31.34 -17.95 -62.51
C ASP A 9 31.85 -17.55 -61.11
N GLY A 10 31.29 -18.13 -60.05
CA GLY A 10 31.82 -17.97 -58.68
C GLY A 10 30.84 -17.56 -57.58
N GLY A 11 29.55 -17.90 -57.67
CA GLY A 11 28.61 -17.75 -56.55
C GLY A 11 28.34 -19.08 -55.86
N GLU A 12 28.98 -19.35 -54.71
CA GLU A 12 28.59 -20.44 -53.81
C GLU A 12 27.10 -20.33 -53.49
N ARG A 13 26.32 -21.34 -53.90
CA ARG A 13 24.90 -21.43 -53.55
C ARG A 13 24.80 -21.64 -52.04
N PRO A 14 24.05 -20.81 -51.28
CA PRO A 14 23.89 -21.04 -49.86
C PRO A 14 23.26 -22.43 -49.67
N ALA A 15 23.92 -23.27 -48.86
CA ALA A 15 23.47 -24.62 -48.57
C ALA A 15 21.99 -24.57 -48.13
N LYS A 16 21.11 -25.25 -48.89
CA LYS A 16 19.70 -25.40 -48.53
C LYS A 16 19.63 -25.91 -47.09
N VAL A 17 19.09 -25.09 -46.19
CA VAL A 17 18.83 -25.46 -44.79
C VAL A 17 18.12 -26.81 -44.78
N ARG A 18 18.80 -27.82 -44.24
CA ARG A 18 18.31 -29.20 -44.19
C ARG A 18 17.11 -29.23 -43.24
N ARG A 19 15.89 -29.22 -43.78
CA ARG A 19 14.66 -29.45 -43.01
C ARG A 19 14.68 -30.88 -42.49
N VAL A 20 15.10 -31.06 -41.23
CA VAL A 20 14.93 -32.33 -40.52
C VAL A 20 13.42 -32.60 -40.44
N PRO A 21 12.92 -33.79 -40.84
CA PRO A 21 11.52 -34.12 -40.66
C PRO A 21 11.25 -34.20 -39.17
N ALA A 22 10.60 -33.17 -38.63
CA ALA A 22 10.22 -33.10 -37.22
C ALA A 22 9.15 -34.16 -36.95
N LYS A 23 9.58 -35.39 -36.65
CA LYS A 23 8.69 -36.40 -36.08
C LYS A 23 8.22 -35.86 -34.73
N ASP A 24 6.97 -35.43 -34.67
CA ASP A 24 6.35 -34.98 -33.43
C ASP A 24 6.23 -36.18 -32.47
N ARG A 25 7.18 -36.25 -31.53
CA ARG A 25 7.21 -37.25 -30.46
C ARG A 25 6.47 -36.77 -29.22
N LEU A 26 6.21 -35.46 -29.11
CA LEU A 26 5.61 -34.85 -27.94
C LEU A 26 4.09 -35.00 -27.95
N SER A 27 3.43 -34.86 -29.11
CA SER A 27 1.98 -35.05 -29.18
C SER A 27 1.49 -36.45 -28.81
N LYS A 28 2.34 -37.47 -28.99
CA LYS A 28 2.08 -38.88 -28.66
C LYS A 28 2.14 -39.20 -27.17
N LEU A 29 2.69 -38.32 -26.35
CA LEU A 29 2.75 -38.52 -24.90
C LEU A 29 1.37 -38.30 -24.25
N SER A 30 1.16 -38.97 -23.11
CA SER A 30 -0.01 -38.73 -22.28
C SER A 30 0.00 -37.31 -21.72
N ASP A 31 -1.20 -36.80 -21.41
CA ASP A 31 -1.37 -35.44 -20.89
C ASP A 31 -0.60 -35.24 -19.56
N GLU A 32 -0.61 -36.24 -18.67
CA GLU A 32 0.14 -36.20 -17.40
C GLU A 32 1.66 -36.12 -17.59
N LEU A 33 2.21 -36.87 -18.54
CA LEU A 33 3.65 -36.80 -18.84
C LEU A 33 4.01 -35.44 -19.44
N LEU A 34 3.14 -34.88 -20.28
CA LEU A 34 3.35 -33.56 -20.85
C LEU A 34 3.27 -32.46 -19.78
N VAL A 35 2.30 -32.50 -18.87
CA VAL A 35 2.22 -31.58 -17.74
C VAL A 35 3.47 -31.73 -16.86
N ARG A 36 3.91 -32.95 -16.58
CA ARG A 36 5.15 -33.16 -15.81
C ARG A 36 6.37 -32.57 -16.52
N ILE A 37 6.50 -32.74 -17.84
CA ILE A 37 7.58 -32.11 -18.62
C ILE A 37 7.47 -30.58 -18.55
N LEU A 38 6.29 -30.01 -18.75
CA LEU A 38 6.04 -28.58 -18.70
C LEU A 38 6.32 -27.98 -17.31
N SER A 39 6.17 -28.76 -16.23
CA SER A 39 6.49 -28.30 -14.87
C SER A 39 7.97 -27.97 -14.64
N PHE A 40 8.86 -28.49 -15.48
CA PHE A 40 10.30 -28.18 -15.44
C PHE A 40 10.69 -27.01 -16.33
N VAL A 41 9.78 -26.52 -17.17
CA VAL A 41 10.06 -25.50 -18.19
C VAL A 41 9.95 -24.09 -17.60
N PRO A 42 10.84 -23.13 -17.96
CA PRO A 42 10.71 -21.74 -17.55
C PRO A 42 9.43 -21.07 -18.09
N VAL A 43 8.90 -20.10 -17.35
CA VAL A 43 7.64 -19.40 -17.70
C VAL A 43 7.63 -18.77 -19.11
N PRO A 44 8.70 -18.11 -19.61
CA PRO A 44 8.71 -17.59 -20.97
C PRO A 44 8.51 -18.68 -22.03
N THR A 45 9.13 -19.84 -21.84
CA THR A 45 8.98 -20.99 -22.74
C THR A 45 7.60 -21.61 -22.62
N LEU A 46 7.01 -21.63 -21.42
CA LEU A 46 5.63 -22.09 -21.21
C LEU A 46 4.61 -21.20 -21.94
N LEU A 47 4.84 -19.88 -21.99
CA LEU A 47 4.04 -18.95 -22.79
C LEU A 47 4.19 -19.20 -24.30
N LEU A 48 5.40 -19.51 -24.77
CA LEU A 48 5.63 -19.90 -26.16
C LEU A 48 4.92 -21.21 -26.49
N CYS A 49 4.96 -22.21 -25.60
CA CYS A 49 4.24 -23.47 -25.77
C CYS A 49 2.74 -23.27 -25.97
N GLN A 50 2.14 -22.24 -25.37
CA GLN A 50 0.73 -21.91 -25.56
C GLN A 50 0.39 -21.61 -27.04
N GLN A 51 1.34 -21.12 -27.82
CA GLN A 51 1.17 -20.75 -29.23
C GLN A 51 1.46 -21.89 -30.20
N VAL A 52 2.01 -23.03 -29.73
CA VAL A 52 2.47 -24.13 -30.60
C VAL A 52 1.32 -24.99 -31.12
N SER A 53 0.38 -25.38 -30.26
CA SER A 53 -0.76 -26.20 -30.66
C SER A 53 -1.93 -26.08 -29.68
N ARG A 54 -3.14 -26.51 -30.09
CA ARG A 54 -4.32 -26.54 -29.21
C ARG A 54 -4.11 -27.41 -27.97
N LYS A 55 -3.43 -28.55 -28.12
CA LYS A 55 -3.10 -29.47 -27.00
C LYS A 55 -2.17 -28.78 -26.01
N PHE A 56 -1.08 -28.17 -26.47
CA PHE A 56 -0.15 -27.44 -25.61
C PHE A 56 -0.77 -26.17 -25.02
N SER A 57 -1.65 -25.48 -25.74
CA SER A 57 -2.40 -24.34 -25.22
C SER A 57 -3.24 -24.72 -24.00
N ARG A 58 -4.01 -25.81 -24.10
CA ARG A 58 -4.82 -26.33 -22.98
C ARG A 58 -3.94 -26.74 -21.79
N LEU A 59 -2.87 -27.50 -22.04
CA LEU A 59 -2.01 -28.01 -20.97
C LEU A 59 -1.15 -26.92 -20.32
N ALA A 60 -0.70 -25.91 -21.08
CA ALA A 60 0.09 -24.80 -20.54
C ALA A 60 -0.74 -23.83 -19.68
N ILE A 61 -2.08 -23.89 -19.74
CA ILE A 61 -2.98 -23.08 -18.90
C ILE A 61 -3.34 -23.81 -17.59
N ASP A 62 -2.88 -25.06 -17.40
CA ASP A 62 -3.19 -25.86 -16.22
C ASP A 62 -2.85 -25.16 -14.90
N SER A 63 -3.80 -25.16 -13.95
CA SER A 63 -3.69 -24.43 -12.69
C SER A 63 -2.54 -24.93 -11.80
N GLU A 64 -2.24 -26.23 -11.80
CA GLU A 64 -1.19 -26.79 -10.94
C GLU A 64 0.21 -26.42 -11.47
N LEU A 65 0.38 -26.25 -12.79
CA LEU A 65 1.63 -25.72 -13.36
C LEU A 65 1.91 -24.29 -12.89
N TRP A 66 0.90 -23.42 -12.97
CA TRP A 66 1.04 -22.03 -12.56
C TRP A 66 1.20 -21.88 -11.04
N LYS A 67 0.53 -22.72 -10.26
CA LYS A 67 0.74 -22.82 -8.82
C LYS A 67 2.16 -23.25 -8.50
N ALA A 68 2.69 -24.29 -9.14
CA ALA A 68 4.07 -24.73 -8.94
C ALA A 68 5.07 -23.61 -9.30
N ALA A 69 4.86 -22.93 -10.42
CA ALA A 69 5.70 -21.80 -10.85
C ALA A 69 5.62 -20.62 -9.85
N TYR A 70 4.43 -20.30 -9.35
CA TYR A 70 4.20 -19.28 -8.33
C TYR A 70 4.95 -19.61 -7.05
N TYR A 71 4.76 -20.82 -6.51
CA TYR A 71 5.40 -21.23 -5.27
C TYR A 71 6.92 -21.26 -5.39
N LYS A 72 7.45 -21.80 -6.50
CA LYS A 72 8.89 -21.85 -6.75
C LYS A 72 9.52 -20.46 -6.83
N ARG A 73 8.84 -19.49 -7.45
CA ARG A 73 9.40 -18.15 -7.68
C ARG A 73 9.19 -17.20 -6.51
N PHE A 74 8.03 -17.21 -5.88
CA PHE A 74 7.63 -16.18 -4.92
C PHE A 74 7.59 -16.69 -3.47
N VAL A 75 7.16 -17.94 -3.24
CA VAL A 75 6.97 -18.50 -1.89
C VAL A 75 8.23 -19.15 -1.33
N LEU A 76 8.89 -20.02 -2.10
CA LEU A 76 10.05 -20.81 -1.66
C LEU A 76 11.24 -19.92 -1.22
N PRO A 77 11.61 -18.85 -1.95
CA PRO A 77 12.70 -17.98 -1.52
C PRO A 77 12.38 -17.21 -0.23
N ARG A 78 11.10 -17.05 0.13
CA ARG A 78 10.66 -16.41 1.37
C ARG A 78 10.60 -17.40 2.53
N ALA A 79 10.01 -18.58 2.31
CA ALA A 79 9.91 -19.63 3.32
C ALA A 79 11.30 -20.09 3.83
N THR A 80 12.26 -20.22 2.92
CA THR A 80 13.65 -20.58 3.27
C THR A 80 14.40 -19.53 4.12
N ARG A 81 13.86 -18.31 4.27
CA ARG A 81 14.44 -17.24 5.10
C ARG A 81 13.96 -17.27 6.56
N ILE A 82 12.91 -18.05 6.86
CA ILE A 82 12.36 -18.15 8.21
C ILE A 82 13.24 -19.11 9.04
N PRO A 83 13.83 -18.66 10.17
CA PRO A 83 14.58 -19.53 11.07
C PRO A 83 13.70 -20.68 11.59
N GLY A 84 14.15 -21.92 11.47
CA GLY A 84 13.40 -23.13 11.89
C GLY A 84 12.90 -24.03 10.75
N ILE A 85 12.86 -23.54 9.49
CA ILE A 85 12.46 -24.34 8.31
C ILE A 85 13.66 -25.08 7.67
N LYS A 86 14.89 -24.78 8.11
CA LYS A 86 16.12 -25.32 7.52
C LYS A 86 16.39 -26.79 7.80
N ASP A 87 15.81 -27.37 8.85
CA ASP A 87 16.24 -28.67 9.39
C ASP A 87 15.29 -29.85 9.08
N THR A 88 14.23 -29.64 8.30
CA THR A 88 13.41 -30.76 7.85
C THR A 88 13.87 -31.21 6.47
N SER A 89 14.35 -32.45 6.38
CA SER A 89 14.58 -33.24 5.16
C SER A 89 13.28 -33.50 4.36
N ALA A 90 12.48 -32.46 4.13
CA ALA A 90 11.15 -32.52 3.54
C ALA A 90 11.14 -31.78 2.18
N SER A 91 11.98 -32.21 1.25
CA SER A 91 12.18 -31.55 -0.05
C SER A 91 11.03 -31.73 -1.05
N ASP A 92 10.09 -32.66 -0.82
CA ASP A 92 8.95 -32.90 -1.72
C ASP A 92 7.57 -32.58 -1.11
N HIS A 93 7.38 -32.81 0.20
CA HIS A 93 6.07 -32.57 0.85
C HIS A 93 5.77 -31.09 1.12
N LEU A 94 6.79 -30.23 1.11
CA LEU A 94 6.68 -28.77 1.27
C LEU A 94 6.46 -28.02 -0.07
N ARG A 95 6.52 -28.70 -1.22
CA ARG A 95 6.33 -28.07 -2.53
C ARG A 95 4.87 -27.70 -2.83
N TYR A 96 3.93 -28.26 -2.06
CA TYR A 96 2.48 -28.18 -2.31
C TYR A 96 1.64 -28.06 -1.03
N SER A 97 2.21 -27.62 0.10
CA SER A 97 1.41 -27.52 1.33
C SER A 97 0.65 -26.20 1.39
N SER A 98 -0.68 -26.29 1.56
CA SER A 98 -1.60 -25.19 1.86
C SER A 98 -1.33 -24.54 3.23
N GLN A 99 -0.46 -25.14 4.03
CA GLN A 99 -0.02 -24.59 5.31
C GLN A 99 0.95 -23.42 5.08
N LEU A 100 1.86 -23.49 4.10
CA LEU A 100 2.83 -22.42 3.80
C LEU A 100 2.19 -21.08 3.37
N SER A 101 1.04 -21.12 2.67
CA SER A 101 0.28 -19.92 2.30
C SER A 101 -0.33 -19.20 3.51
N LYS A 102 -0.62 -19.92 4.61
CA LYS A 102 -1.07 -19.29 5.87
C LYS A 102 0.07 -18.55 6.58
N TRP A 103 1.33 -18.96 6.35
CA TRP A 103 2.51 -18.34 6.94
C TRP A 103 2.99 -17.10 6.16
N LEU A 104 2.53 -16.89 4.92
CA LEU A 104 2.93 -15.78 4.06
C LEU A 104 1.82 -14.75 3.83
N ASP A 105 0.79 -14.77 4.68
CA ASP A 105 -0.37 -13.84 4.60
C ASP A 105 -1.14 -13.90 3.26
N ASP A 106 -0.93 -14.98 2.50
CA ASP A 106 -1.61 -15.30 1.23
C ASP A 106 -2.97 -15.98 1.50
N GLY A 107 -3.57 -15.77 2.68
CA GLY A 107 -4.83 -16.40 3.11
C GLY A 107 -6.02 -16.08 2.19
N HIS A 108 -5.99 -14.93 1.52
CA HIS A 108 -7.00 -14.54 0.53
C HIS A 108 -6.94 -15.40 -0.76
N LEU A 109 -5.80 -16.01 -1.09
CA LEU A 109 -5.69 -16.98 -2.19
C LEU A 109 -6.46 -18.28 -1.90
N LEU A 110 -6.94 -18.44 -0.66
CA LEU A 110 -7.65 -19.59 -0.16
C LEU A 110 -9.09 -19.25 0.28
N ARG A 111 -9.74 -18.24 -0.31
CA ARG A 111 -11.21 -18.07 -0.13
C ARG A 111 -11.88 -19.40 -0.50
N LYS A 112 -12.33 -20.13 0.54
CA LYS A 112 -12.83 -21.49 0.44
C LYS A 112 -14.00 -21.50 -0.55
N GLY A 113 -13.80 -22.09 -1.73
CA GLY A 113 -14.84 -22.27 -2.74
C GLY A 113 -14.58 -21.62 -4.10
N ILE A 114 -13.57 -20.75 -4.26
CA ILE A 114 -13.22 -20.16 -5.56
C ILE A 114 -11.92 -20.78 -6.07
N CYS A 115 -11.97 -21.42 -7.25
CA CYS A 115 -10.76 -21.88 -7.94
C CYS A 115 -9.87 -20.67 -8.26
N THR A 116 -8.74 -20.53 -7.55
CA THR A 116 -7.81 -19.43 -7.78
C THR A 116 -7.17 -19.54 -9.16
N ASN A 117 -7.26 -18.46 -9.95
CA ASN A 117 -6.56 -18.37 -11.22
C ASN A 117 -5.07 -18.11 -10.97
N TRP A 118 -4.29 -19.18 -10.79
CA TRP A 118 -2.86 -19.11 -10.48
C TRP A 118 -2.04 -18.39 -11.56
N LYS A 119 -2.48 -18.42 -12.83
CA LYS A 119 -1.82 -17.67 -13.91
C LYS A 119 -1.97 -16.17 -13.70
N GLN A 120 -3.18 -15.71 -13.36
CA GLN A 120 -3.44 -14.31 -13.05
C GLN A 120 -2.67 -13.87 -11.79
N GLN A 121 -2.66 -14.69 -10.74
CA GLN A 121 -1.89 -14.41 -9.53
C GLN A 121 -0.38 -14.33 -9.79
N TYR A 122 0.14 -15.23 -10.63
CA TYR A 122 1.54 -15.16 -11.07
C TYR A 122 1.83 -13.87 -11.85
N ARG A 123 0.97 -13.51 -12.81
CA ARG A 123 1.09 -12.27 -13.60
C ARG A 123 1.10 -11.06 -12.69
N LEU A 124 0.12 -10.97 -11.78
CA LEU A 124 0.01 -9.89 -10.82
C LEU A 124 1.28 -9.74 -9.98
N ARG A 125 1.72 -10.80 -9.29
CA ARG A 125 2.97 -10.77 -8.50
C ARG A 125 4.20 -10.44 -9.36
N HIS A 126 4.24 -10.92 -10.61
CA HIS A 126 5.32 -10.60 -11.52
C HIS A 126 5.34 -9.11 -11.89
N ASN A 127 4.18 -8.54 -12.22
CA ASN A 127 3.99 -7.13 -12.52
C ASN A 127 4.42 -6.26 -11.33
N TRP A 128 3.99 -6.59 -10.11
CA TRP A 128 4.46 -5.95 -8.88
C TRP A 128 5.98 -6.04 -8.70
N SER A 129 6.58 -7.22 -8.95
CA SER A 129 8.03 -7.42 -8.81
C SER A 129 8.87 -6.64 -9.83
N GLN A 130 8.26 -6.27 -10.97
CA GLN A 130 8.92 -5.51 -12.04
C GLN A 130 8.50 -4.03 -12.07
N GLY A 131 7.46 -3.66 -11.33
CA GLY A 131 6.87 -2.33 -11.37
C GLY A 131 6.08 -2.04 -12.65
N GLN A 132 5.70 -3.07 -13.40
CA GLN A 132 4.97 -2.91 -14.66
C GLN A 132 3.47 -2.82 -14.40
N CYS A 133 2.83 -1.75 -14.89
CA CYS A 133 1.40 -1.52 -14.70
C CYS A 133 0.78 -0.79 -15.89
N ALA A 134 -0.53 -0.92 -16.04
CA ALA A 134 -1.33 -0.04 -16.87
C ALA A 134 -1.68 1.22 -16.07
N VAL A 135 -1.58 2.39 -16.68
CA VAL A 135 -1.83 3.68 -16.01
C VAL A 135 -3.07 4.32 -16.60
N SER A 136 -3.85 4.95 -15.74
CA SER A 136 -5.08 5.63 -16.09
C SER A 136 -5.35 6.79 -15.15
N GLU A 137 -6.18 7.72 -15.59
CA GLU A 137 -6.51 8.93 -14.85
C GLU A 137 -8.02 9.04 -14.68
N ILE A 138 -8.47 9.28 -13.45
CA ILE A 138 -9.84 9.66 -13.11
C ILE A 138 -9.79 11.12 -12.70
N VAL A 139 -10.42 12.01 -13.46
CA VAL A 139 -10.52 13.42 -13.09
C VAL A 139 -11.57 13.55 -12.00
N VAL A 140 -11.16 13.99 -10.81
CA VAL A 140 -12.04 14.03 -9.64
C VAL A 140 -12.54 15.43 -9.35
N ALA A 141 -11.73 16.46 -9.57
CA ALA A 141 -12.17 17.84 -9.44
C ALA A 141 -11.56 18.69 -10.55
N GLU A 142 -12.38 19.46 -11.26
CA GLU A 142 -11.90 20.42 -12.26
C GLU A 142 -11.31 21.68 -11.60
N ARG A 143 -11.78 22.00 -10.39
CA ARG A 143 -11.30 23.10 -9.56
C ARG A 143 -10.73 22.58 -8.25
N PRO A 144 -9.72 23.24 -7.66
CA PRO A 144 -9.18 22.81 -6.37
C PRO A 144 -10.24 23.04 -5.29
N PRO A 145 -10.74 21.99 -4.62
CA PRO A 145 -11.62 22.18 -3.48
C PRO A 145 -10.81 22.70 -2.29
N ASP A 146 -11.42 23.59 -1.53
CA ASP A 146 -11.00 23.99 -0.20
C ASP A 146 -12.00 23.38 0.79
N PRO A 147 -11.57 22.54 1.76
CA PRO A 147 -10.24 21.94 2.00
C PRO A 147 -9.84 20.91 0.92
N PRO A 148 -8.55 20.46 0.90
CA PRO A 148 -8.05 19.45 -0.04
C PRO A 148 -8.95 18.21 -0.15
N LEU A 149 -9.09 17.70 -1.38
CA LEU A 149 -9.78 16.43 -1.65
C LEU A 149 -9.22 15.31 -0.78
N LEU A 150 -10.10 14.71 0.02
CA LEU A 150 -9.81 13.53 0.80
C LEU A 150 -10.03 12.31 -0.08
N VAL A 151 -9.13 11.34 0.01
CA VAL A 151 -9.20 10.10 -0.76
C VAL A 151 -8.91 8.96 0.19
N MET A 152 -9.65 7.86 0.08
CA MET A 152 -9.37 6.62 0.80
C MET A 152 -9.69 5.44 -0.12
N MET A 153 -9.03 4.31 0.09
CA MET A 153 -9.23 3.12 -0.72
C MET A 153 -9.50 1.92 0.18
N SER A 154 -10.52 1.13 -0.15
CA SER A 154 -10.78 -0.16 0.46
C SER A 154 -11.07 -1.19 -0.62
N SER A 155 -10.35 -2.30 -0.58
CA SER A 155 -10.51 -3.47 -1.46
C SER A 155 -10.47 -3.20 -2.97
N SER A 156 -11.55 -2.64 -3.52
CA SER A 156 -11.69 -2.24 -4.93
C SER A 156 -12.54 -0.99 -5.12
N THR A 157 -12.85 -0.28 -4.04
CA THR A 157 -13.65 0.94 -4.06
C THR A 157 -12.78 2.11 -3.64
N ILE A 158 -12.87 3.20 -4.38
CA ILE A 158 -12.17 4.46 -4.11
C ILE A 158 -13.18 5.45 -3.58
N PHE A 159 -12.99 5.93 -2.38
CA PHE A 159 -13.80 6.97 -1.78
C PHE A 159 -13.10 8.32 -1.93
N THR A 160 -13.83 9.32 -2.38
CA THR A 160 -13.34 10.69 -2.46
C THR A 160 -14.32 11.63 -1.78
N ALA A 161 -13.87 12.56 -0.97
CA ALA A 161 -14.73 13.60 -0.40
C ALA A 161 -14.16 14.99 -0.64
N ASP A 162 -15.01 15.86 -1.16
CA ASP A 162 -14.77 17.28 -1.34
C ASP A 162 -15.97 18.12 -0.92
N SER A 163 -15.74 19.40 -0.65
CA SER A 163 -16.79 20.36 -0.29
C SER A 163 -17.74 20.68 -1.47
N LEU A 164 -17.29 20.49 -2.71
CA LEU A 164 -18.05 20.82 -3.92
C LEU A 164 -18.89 19.64 -4.42
N SER A 165 -18.25 18.49 -4.66
CA SER A 165 -18.89 17.30 -5.23
C SER A 165 -19.36 16.30 -4.17
N GLY A 166 -19.06 16.54 -2.89
CA GLY A 166 -19.45 15.69 -1.78
C GLY A 166 -18.67 14.38 -1.69
N LEU A 167 -19.28 13.36 -1.09
CA LEU A 167 -18.73 12.01 -1.01
C LEU A 167 -19.07 11.23 -2.29
N ARG A 168 -18.06 10.64 -2.91
CA ARG A 168 -18.17 9.80 -4.12
C ARG A 168 -17.46 8.47 -3.91
N ALA A 169 -18.00 7.42 -4.51
CA ALA A 169 -17.37 6.09 -4.59
C ALA A 169 -17.15 5.72 -6.06
N PHE A 170 -15.94 5.27 -6.41
CA PHE A 170 -15.59 4.77 -7.74
C PHE A 170 -15.18 3.30 -7.67
N ASP A 171 -15.49 2.51 -8.70
CA ASP A 171 -14.95 1.16 -8.83
C ASP A 171 -13.51 1.23 -9.37
N SER A 172 -12.58 0.46 -8.81
CA SER A 172 -11.22 0.36 -9.36
C SER A 172 -11.13 -0.58 -10.56
N LYS A 173 -12.10 -1.50 -10.74
CA LYS A 173 -12.02 -2.60 -11.72
C LYS A 173 -12.83 -2.39 -13.00
N ASN A 174 -14.10 -1.99 -12.90
CA ASN A 174 -15.00 -1.89 -14.06
C ASN A 174 -15.08 -0.46 -14.57
N GLU A 175 -14.41 -0.17 -15.70
CA GLU A 175 -14.45 1.11 -16.44
C GLU A 175 -14.19 2.39 -15.61
N ARG A 176 -13.86 2.22 -14.33
CA ARG A 176 -13.65 3.27 -13.33
C ARG A 176 -14.87 4.18 -13.18
N GLU A 177 -16.04 3.56 -13.22
CA GLU A 177 -17.32 4.26 -13.11
C GLU A 177 -17.60 4.73 -11.68
N LEU A 178 -18.36 5.81 -11.61
CA LEU A 178 -18.94 6.33 -10.38
C LEU A 178 -20.02 5.35 -9.89
N ILE A 179 -19.82 4.74 -8.73
CA ILE A 179 -20.79 3.84 -8.09
C ILE A 179 -21.90 4.64 -7.41
N ALA A 180 -21.52 5.66 -6.63
CA ALA A 180 -22.45 6.44 -5.83
C ALA A 180 -21.89 7.83 -5.56
N SER A 181 -22.78 8.81 -5.36
CA SER A 181 -22.42 10.16 -4.95
C SER A 181 -23.48 10.70 -3.98
N THR A 182 -23.04 11.39 -2.94
CA THR A 182 -23.92 12.14 -2.02
C THR A 182 -23.28 13.49 -1.68
N PRO A 183 -24.04 14.59 -1.71
CA PRO A 183 -23.54 15.89 -1.28
C PRO A 183 -23.33 15.93 0.24
N LEU A 184 -22.35 16.71 0.69
CA LEU A 184 -22.05 16.93 2.11
C LEU A 184 -22.76 18.20 2.59
N LEU A 185 -24.09 18.14 2.61
CA LEU A 185 -24.95 19.24 3.03
C LEU A 185 -25.64 18.87 4.34
N ARG A 186 -25.61 19.79 5.30
CA ARG A 186 -26.44 19.66 6.50
C ARG A 186 -27.87 20.08 6.14
N PRO A 187 -28.91 19.37 6.62
CA PRO A 187 -30.31 19.72 6.35
C PRO A 187 -30.67 21.17 6.73
N GLU A 188 -29.97 21.74 7.71
CA GLU A 188 -30.24 23.07 8.28
C GLU A 188 -29.32 24.17 7.74
N ALA A 189 -28.24 23.85 7.02
CA ALA A 189 -27.24 24.81 6.60
C ALA A 189 -27.22 25.00 5.07
N THR A 190 -27.22 26.27 4.63
CA THR A 190 -27.13 26.62 3.20
C THR A 190 -25.74 26.36 2.61
N ASN A 191 -24.71 26.26 3.46
CA ASN A 191 -23.32 26.08 3.04
C ASN A 191 -22.90 24.60 3.12
N PRO A 192 -22.09 24.11 2.15
CA PRO A 192 -21.54 22.76 2.22
C PRO A 192 -20.60 22.61 3.42
N GLN A 193 -20.63 21.44 4.05
CA GLN A 193 -19.69 21.10 5.11
C GLN A 193 -18.30 20.84 4.52
N LEU A 194 -17.27 21.31 5.22
CA LEU A 194 -15.88 21.17 4.79
C LEU A 194 -15.28 19.88 5.37
N PRO A 195 -15.01 18.83 4.55
CA PRO A 195 -14.49 17.57 5.04
C PRO A 195 -12.99 17.68 5.32
N THR A 196 -12.56 17.40 6.55
CA THR A 196 -11.16 17.55 6.99
C THR A 196 -10.44 16.23 7.21
N SER A 197 -11.17 15.15 7.51
CA SER A 197 -10.60 13.81 7.70
C SER A 197 -11.57 12.72 7.22
N MET A 198 -11.02 11.57 6.83
CA MET A 198 -11.80 10.42 6.36
C MET A 198 -11.18 9.11 6.86
N ALA A 199 -12.03 8.16 7.24
CA ALA A 199 -11.62 6.80 7.57
C ALA A 199 -12.59 5.77 6.97
N ILE A 200 -12.08 4.59 6.63
CA ILE A 200 -12.89 3.45 6.22
C ILE A 200 -12.88 2.43 7.36
N ASP A 201 -13.99 1.70 7.51
CA ASP A 201 -14.07 0.59 8.45
C ASP A 201 -12.99 -0.47 8.18
N THR A 202 -12.13 -0.68 9.17
CA THR A 202 -11.09 -1.72 9.13
C THR A 202 -11.56 -3.06 9.69
N SER A 203 -12.81 -3.17 10.15
CA SER A 203 -13.33 -4.43 10.68
C SER A 203 -13.48 -5.47 9.56
N GLU A 204 -12.96 -6.69 9.78
CA GLU A 204 -13.07 -7.81 8.82
C GLU A 204 -14.47 -8.46 8.83
N ARG A 205 -15.51 -7.73 9.25
CA ARG A 205 -16.87 -8.25 9.24
C ARG A 205 -17.40 -8.19 7.81
N ASP A 206 -17.59 -9.35 7.20
CA ASP A 206 -18.10 -9.53 5.83
C ASP A 206 -19.61 -9.21 5.78
N THR A 207 -19.97 -7.97 6.12
CA THR A 207 -21.35 -7.47 6.12
C THR A 207 -21.82 -7.06 4.73
N GLY A 208 -20.96 -7.19 3.71
CA GLY A 208 -21.27 -6.80 2.32
C GLY A 208 -21.37 -5.28 2.10
N HIS A 209 -21.30 -4.47 3.15
CA HIS A 209 -21.44 -3.02 3.11
C HIS A 209 -20.19 -2.32 3.60
N GLU A 210 -19.58 -1.50 2.75
CA GLU A 210 -18.43 -0.68 3.13
C GLU A 210 -18.93 0.55 3.88
N ARG A 211 -18.38 0.79 5.09
CA ARG A 211 -18.71 1.95 5.92
C ARG A 211 -17.57 2.96 5.89
N VAL A 212 -17.92 4.23 5.74
CA VAL A 212 -16.98 5.35 5.64
C VAL A 212 -17.37 6.42 6.63
N VAL A 213 -16.39 6.96 7.35
CA VAL A 213 -16.58 8.07 8.28
C VAL A 213 -15.90 9.31 7.72
N ILE A 214 -16.61 10.43 7.74
CA ILE A 214 -16.08 11.74 7.38
C ILE A 214 -16.12 12.63 8.62
N GLY A 215 -15.00 13.27 8.93
CA GLY A 215 -14.91 14.33 9.91
C GLY A 215 -14.88 15.69 9.24
N PHE A 216 -15.46 16.68 9.90
CA PHE A 216 -15.64 18.03 9.36
C PHE A 216 -14.92 19.10 10.19
N GLU A 217 -14.81 20.29 9.60
CA GLU A 217 -14.20 21.47 10.23
C GLU A 217 -14.94 21.95 11.49
N ASP A 218 -16.25 21.75 11.56
CA ASP A 218 -17.07 22.12 12.73
C ASP A 218 -17.00 21.11 13.88
N GLY A 219 -16.09 20.14 13.80
CA GLY A 219 -15.90 19.09 14.80
C GLY A 219 -16.97 17.99 14.76
N SER A 220 -17.94 18.06 13.83
CA SER A 220 -18.90 16.97 13.59
C SER A 220 -18.26 15.83 12.79
N PHE A 221 -18.91 14.67 12.82
CA PHE A 221 -18.59 13.55 11.95
C PHE A 221 -19.85 12.84 11.50
N THR A 222 -19.82 12.25 10.31
CA THR A 222 -20.93 11.48 9.74
C THR A 222 -20.43 10.12 9.28
N ILE A 223 -21.20 9.07 9.59
CA ILE A 223 -20.94 7.71 9.17
C ILE A 223 -21.88 7.37 8.02
N TYR A 224 -21.30 6.98 6.88
CA TYR A 224 -22.01 6.54 5.69
C TYR A 224 -21.82 5.04 5.47
N THR A 225 -22.80 4.41 4.84
CA THR A 225 -22.67 3.07 4.28
C THR A 225 -22.92 3.10 2.78
N LEU A 226 -22.05 2.42 2.03
CA LEU A 226 -22.18 2.26 0.59
C LEU A 226 -23.05 1.04 0.29
N ARG A 227 -24.21 1.26 -0.35
CA ARG A 227 -25.02 0.20 -0.93
C ARG A 227 -24.75 0.12 -2.42
N ARG A 228 -23.97 -0.89 -2.82
CA ARG A 228 -23.60 -1.10 -4.23
C ARG A 228 -24.81 -1.42 -5.12
N GLU A 229 -25.82 -2.09 -4.57
CA GLU A 229 -27.06 -2.42 -5.29
C GLU A 229 -27.88 -1.17 -5.62
N ASP A 230 -28.01 -0.27 -4.64
CA ASP A 230 -28.80 0.97 -4.77
C ASP A 230 -28.01 2.13 -5.39
N GLN A 231 -26.72 1.93 -5.71
CA GLN A 231 -25.80 2.98 -6.21
C GLN A 231 -25.85 4.28 -5.37
N SER A 232 -26.04 4.14 -4.06
CA SER A 232 -26.27 5.27 -3.16
C SER A 232 -25.57 5.11 -1.83
N PHE A 233 -25.35 6.25 -1.18
CA PHE A 233 -24.89 6.32 0.20
C PHE A 233 -26.08 6.47 1.14
N ARG A 234 -26.07 5.71 2.24
CA ARG A 234 -26.99 5.94 3.36
C ARG A 234 -26.22 6.47 4.55
N THR A 235 -26.78 7.49 5.19
CA THR A 235 -26.26 8.04 6.44
C THR A 235 -26.67 7.13 7.58
N LEU A 236 -25.70 6.52 8.26
CA LEU A 236 -25.93 5.70 9.44
C LEU A 236 -26.02 6.54 10.72
N PHE A 237 -25.22 7.59 10.82
CA PHE A 237 -25.17 8.47 11.99
C PHE A 237 -24.57 9.83 11.64
N GLU A 238 -25.12 10.91 12.21
CA GLU A 238 -24.56 12.25 12.16
C GLU A 238 -24.34 12.76 13.60
N HIS A 239 -23.10 13.08 13.94
CA HIS A 239 -22.75 13.69 15.21
C HIS A 239 -22.99 15.20 15.16
N ALA A 240 -23.49 15.77 16.26
CA ALA A 240 -23.66 17.22 16.36
C ALA A 240 -22.30 17.97 16.25
N PRO A 241 -22.28 19.24 15.79
CA PRO A 241 -21.08 20.06 15.83
C PRO A 241 -20.46 20.12 17.22
N SER A 242 -19.13 20.14 17.29
CA SER A 242 -18.39 20.20 18.54
C SER A 242 -17.65 21.53 18.65
N THR A 243 -17.60 22.12 19.84
CA THR A 243 -16.78 23.30 20.12
C THR A 243 -15.29 23.00 20.20
N ASN A 244 -14.89 21.73 20.04
CA ASN A 244 -13.51 21.26 20.24
C ASN A 244 -12.61 21.43 18.99
N GLY A 245 -13.10 22.12 17.96
CA GLY A 245 -12.38 22.42 16.72
C GLY A 245 -12.49 21.33 15.65
N ALA A 246 -11.82 21.56 14.52
CA ALA A 246 -11.85 20.70 13.34
C ALA A 246 -11.31 19.30 13.61
N LEU A 247 -11.89 18.27 12.98
CA LEU A 247 -11.40 16.90 13.07
C LEU A 247 -10.19 16.70 12.16
N SER A 248 -9.00 16.54 12.75
CA SER A 248 -7.73 16.41 12.03
C SER A 248 -7.43 14.97 11.59
N ALA A 249 -7.85 13.98 12.37
CA ALA A 249 -7.68 12.58 12.04
C ALA A 249 -8.82 11.72 12.63
N VAL A 250 -9.20 10.69 11.90
CA VAL A 250 -10.22 9.72 12.31
C VAL A 250 -9.72 8.31 12.01
N ALA A 251 -10.06 7.35 12.86
CA ALA A 251 -9.92 5.92 12.58
C ALA A 251 -11.21 5.21 13.02
N PHE A 252 -11.68 4.27 12.20
CA PHE A 252 -12.93 3.58 12.44
C PHE A 252 -12.75 2.07 12.28
N SER A 253 -13.26 1.32 13.26
CA SER A 253 -13.30 -0.15 13.23
C SER A 253 -14.54 -0.57 14.02
N SER A 254 -15.62 -0.89 13.30
CA SER A 254 -16.93 -1.10 13.93
C SER A 254 -16.84 -2.12 15.09
N PRO A 255 -17.32 -1.79 16.31
CA PRO A 255 -18.15 -0.63 16.68
C PRO A 255 -17.40 0.59 17.27
N TYR A 256 -16.08 0.65 17.18
CA TYR A 256 -15.26 1.70 17.79
C TYR A 256 -14.91 2.81 16.79
N LEU A 257 -14.96 4.05 17.26
CA LEU A 257 -14.54 5.23 16.50
C LEU A 257 -13.55 6.04 17.33
N LEU A 258 -12.44 6.41 16.71
CA LEU A 258 -11.40 7.25 17.30
C LEU A 258 -11.32 8.54 16.48
N THR A 259 -11.50 9.68 17.14
CA THR A 259 -11.36 10.99 16.51
C THR A 259 -10.27 11.79 17.22
N MET A 260 -9.60 12.65 16.46
CA MET A 260 -8.65 13.61 17.00
C MET A 260 -8.91 14.98 16.40
N THR A 261 -8.99 15.99 17.25
CA THR A 261 -9.21 17.38 16.82
C THR A 261 -7.90 18.09 16.48
N GLU A 262 -7.98 19.28 15.89
CA GLU A 262 -6.84 20.18 15.67
C GLU A 262 -6.13 20.54 16.98
N TYR A 263 -6.88 20.70 18.08
CA TYR A 263 -6.34 21.00 19.41
C TYR A 263 -5.85 19.77 20.18
N HIS A 264 -5.54 18.68 19.47
CA HIS A 264 -4.98 17.45 20.02
C HIS A 264 -5.84 16.78 21.10
N LEU A 265 -7.17 16.96 21.01
CA LEU A 265 -8.13 16.23 21.82
C LEU A 265 -8.51 14.94 21.10
N LEU A 266 -8.13 13.81 21.69
CA LEU A 266 -8.50 12.48 21.25
C LEU A 266 -9.80 12.06 21.94
N SER A 267 -10.82 11.70 21.16
CA SER A 267 -12.08 11.18 21.70
C SER A 267 -12.33 9.78 21.17
N MET A 268 -12.68 8.87 22.07
CA MET A 268 -12.96 7.47 21.76
C MET A 268 -14.42 7.17 22.01
N TYR A 269 -15.09 6.69 20.98
CA TYR A 269 -16.51 6.39 20.96
C TYR A 269 -16.74 4.91 20.73
N VAL A 270 -17.82 4.39 21.32
CA VAL A 270 -18.34 3.06 21.03
C VAL A 270 -19.81 3.15 20.63
N PHE A 271 -20.17 2.47 19.55
CA PHE A 271 -21.56 2.29 19.14
C PHE A 271 -22.09 1.00 19.76
N LEU A 272 -23.19 1.08 20.49
CA LEU A 272 -23.91 -0.12 20.93
C LEU A 272 -24.61 -0.71 19.70
N GLU A 273 -24.44 -2.01 19.46
CA GLU A 273 -25.17 -2.70 18.40
C GLU A 273 -26.65 -2.81 18.78
N ASP A 274 -27.47 -1.88 18.31
CA ASP A 274 -28.92 -2.03 18.36
C ASP A 274 -29.36 -3.07 17.33
N THR A 275 -29.80 -4.22 17.84
CA THR A 275 -30.12 -5.44 17.10
C THR A 275 -31.40 -5.38 16.26
N GLN A 276 -31.94 -4.20 15.98
CA GLN A 276 -33.33 -4.10 15.48
C GLN A 276 -33.49 -3.46 14.09
N LEU A 277 -32.57 -2.65 13.58
CA LEU A 277 -32.66 -2.12 12.21
C LEU A 277 -31.26 -1.82 11.64
N ASP A 278 -30.82 -2.57 10.63
CA ASP A 278 -29.55 -2.38 9.89
C ASP A 278 -29.42 -1.00 9.19
N ASP A 279 -30.35 -0.08 9.42
CA ASP A 279 -30.48 1.17 8.67
C ASP A 279 -29.93 2.41 9.40
N THR A 280 -29.86 2.44 10.73
CA THR A 280 -29.37 3.62 11.49
C THR A 280 -28.68 3.22 12.79
N LEU A 281 -27.53 3.83 13.09
CA LEU A 281 -26.82 3.62 14.35
C LEU A 281 -27.37 4.54 15.44
N GLY A 282 -27.51 4.01 16.66
CA GLY A 282 -27.82 4.80 17.84
C GLY A 282 -26.69 5.79 18.20
N PRO A 283 -26.94 6.73 19.13
CA PRO A 283 -25.92 7.68 19.56
C PRO A 283 -24.72 6.95 20.20
N PRO A 284 -23.48 7.32 19.86
CA PRO A 284 -22.31 6.67 20.42
C PRO A 284 -22.10 7.07 21.87
N ASN A 285 -21.58 6.13 22.67
CA ASN A 285 -21.10 6.40 24.01
C ASN A 285 -19.64 6.89 23.93
N LEU A 286 -19.35 8.06 24.49
CA LEU A 286 -17.99 8.55 24.68
C LEU A 286 -17.34 7.77 25.83
N LEU A 287 -16.36 6.92 25.53
CA LEU A 287 -15.62 6.15 26.51
C LEU A 287 -14.56 7.02 27.20
N TYR A 288 -13.72 7.69 26.41
CA TYR A 288 -12.62 8.49 26.90
C TYR A 288 -12.42 9.73 26.05
N SER A 289 -12.04 10.82 26.71
CA SER A 289 -11.59 12.06 26.07
C SER A 289 -10.24 12.44 26.68
N LEU A 290 -9.21 12.54 25.85
CA LEU A 290 -7.82 12.66 26.26
C LEU A 290 -7.16 13.80 25.51
N GLN A 291 -6.55 14.73 26.23
CA GLN A 291 -5.84 15.84 25.62
C GLN A 291 -4.34 15.61 25.69
N SER A 292 -3.64 15.83 24.59
CA SER A 292 -2.18 15.75 24.54
C SER A 292 -1.56 17.12 24.26
N HIS A 293 -0.34 17.34 24.76
CA HIS A 293 0.43 18.58 24.54
C HIS A 293 1.76 18.34 23.83
N THR A 294 2.03 17.10 23.42
CA THR A 294 3.32 16.66 22.87
C THR A 294 3.18 16.00 21.50
N VAL A 295 1.98 15.99 20.93
CA VAL A 295 1.70 15.39 19.62
C VAL A 295 1.87 16.46 18.55
N TRP A 296 2.83 16.27 17.64
CA TRP A 296 3.05 17.16 16.50
C TRP A 296 2.66 16.45 15.21
N PRO A 297 1.99 17.13 14.26
CA PRO A 297 1.68 16.55 12.96
C PRO A 297 2.97 16.27 12.16
N PRO A 298 2.99 15.26 11.28
CA PRO A 298 1.88 14.38 10.92
C PRO A 298 1.49 13.42 12.06
N VAL A 299 0.26 12.90 12.04
CA VAL A 299 -0.27 11.90 12.98
C VAL A 299 -0.98 10.79 12.21
N SER A 300 -0.89 9.55 12.69
CA SER A 300 -1.63 8.41 12.14
C SER A 300 -2.36 7.68 13.28
N LEU A 301 -3.67 7.51 13.12
CA LEU A 301 -4.53 6.78 14.03
C LEU A 301 -4.79 5.38 13.49
N SER A 302 -4.85 4.38 14.36
CA SER A 302 -5.27 3.04 13.99
C SER A 302 -6.03 2.39 15.14
N ILE A 303 -6.98 1.52 14.79
CA ILE A 303 -7.71 0.69 15.75
C ILE A 303 -7.48 -0.76 15.35
N ARG A 304 -7.19 -1.60 16.34
CA ARG A 304 -7.08 -3.05 16.19
C ARG A 304 -7.96 -3.72 17.22
N THR A 305 -8.83 -4.61 16.78
CA THR A 305 -9.67 -5.41 17.68
C THR A 305 -9.12 -6.83 17.75
N THR A 306 -8.88 -7.33 18.96
CA THR A 306 -8.66 -8.76 19.22
C THR A 306 -9.92 -9.37 19.81
N THR A 307 -9.94 -10.69 20.04
CA THR A 307 -11.09 -11.39 20.64
C THR A 307 -11.35 -11.00 22.10
N THR A 308 -10.38 -10.38 22.76
CA THR A 308 -10.42 -10.08 24.21
C THR A 308 -10.26 -8.60 24.52
N SER A 309 -9.76 -7.80 23.58
CA SER A 309 -9.45 -6.39 23.82
C SER A 309 -9.46 -5.58 22.53
N MET A 310 -9.76 -4.31 22.65
CA MET A 310 -9.56 -3.31 21.60
C MET A 310 -8.26 -2.56 21.89
N THR A 311 -7.45 -2.30 20.87
CA THR A 311 -6.22 -1.51 20.98
C THR A 311 -6.30 -0.32 20.04
N ALA A 312 -6.39 0.88 20.61
CA ALA A 312 -6.24 2.14 19.89
C ALA A 312 -4.76 2.53 19.88
N SER A 313 -4.24 2.93 18.72
CA SER A 313 -2.85 3.36 18.60
C SER A 313 -2.75 4.71 17.89
N ILE A 314 -1.88 5.56 18.42
CA ILE A 314 -1.63 6.91 17.93
C ILE A 314 -0.13 6.99 17.65
N ALA A 315 0.24 7.11 16.38
CA ALA A 315 1.61 7.35 15.98
C ALA A 315 1.78 8.83 15.65
N TYR A 316 2.80 9.48 16.18
CA TYR A 316 3.00 10.92 16.05
C TYR A 316 4.47 11.32 15.95
N ALA A 317 4.74 12.49 15.37
CA ALA A 317 6.08 13.07 15.35
C ALA A 317 6.38 13.84 16.64
N LEU A 318 7.65 13.85 17.02
CA LEU A 318 8.18 14.48 18.23
C LEU A 318 9.46 15.25 17.91
N PRO A 319 9.56 16.56 18.21
CA PRO A 319 10.83 17.26 18.10
C PRO A 319 11.79 16.83 19.22
N THR A 320 13.06 16.62 18.88
CA THR A 320 14.13 16.32 19.85
C THR A 320 15.03 17.52 20.06
N TYR A 321 15.59 17.66 21.26
CA TYR A 321 16.51 18.76 21.55
C TYR A 321 17.81 18.56 20.75
N LEU A 322 18.21 19.58 19.99
CA LEU A 322 19.44 19.65 19.17
C LEU A 322 19.60 18.60 18.06
N SER A 323 18.66 17.66 17.88
CA SER A 323 18.84 16.45 17.07
C SER A 323 17.71 16.16 16.07
N GLY A 324 16.81 17.12 15.83
CA GLY A 324 15.80 17.01 14.78
C GLY A 324 14.46 16.46 15.23
N TRP A 325 13.95 15.48 14.50
CA TRP A 325 12.63 14.88 14.72
C TRP A 325 12.74 13.37 14.97
N THR A 326 11.97 12.87 15.94
CA THR A 326 11.77 11.45 16.21
C THR A 326 10.28 11.11 16.14
N VAL A 327 9.96 9.84 16.34
CA VAL A 327 8.61 9.30 16.23
C VAL A 327 8.25 8.59 17.53
N GLY A 328 7.04 8.85 18.00
CA GLY A 328 6.43 8.19 19.15
C GLY A 328 5.20 7.40 18.73
N ILE A 329 4.90 6.36 19.50
CA ILE A 329 3.62 5.66 19.43
C ILE A 329 3.06 5.49 20.83
N GLN A 330 1.79 5.82 21.00
CA GLN A 330 1.02 5.55 22.20
C GLN A 330 -0.06 4.52 21.87
N GLU A 331 -0.13 3.46 22.66
CA GLU A 331 -1.18 2.45 22.57
C GLU A 331 -2.04 2.47 23.82
N MET A 332 -3.35 2.36 23.62
CA MET A 332 -4.34 2.23 24.66
C MET A 332 -5.09 0.93 24.44
N ARG A 333 -5.16 0.09 25.48
CA ARG A 333 -5.84 -1.19 25.43
C ARG A 333 -7.08 -1.14 26.30
N LEU A 334 -8.21 -1.49 25.72
CA LEU A 334 -9.51 -1.48 26.36
C LEU A 334 -10.14 -2.86 26.32
N THR A 335 -10.95 -3.18 27.33
CA THR A 335 -11.90 -4.30 27.24
C THR A 335 -12.99 -3.99 26.22
N HIS A 336 -13.72 -5.01 25.79
CA HIS A 336 -14.88 -4.79 24.93
C HIS A 336 -15.99 -4.00 25.64
N ASP A 337 -16.04 -4.09 26.97
CA ASP A 337 -16.95 -3.32 27.84
C ASP A 337 -16.54 -1.84 27.97
N GLY A 338 -15.40 -1.45 27.41
CA GLY A 338 -14.92 -0.06 27.39
C GLY A 338 -14.04 0.32 28.59
N GLU A 339 -13.60 -0.62 29.42
CA GLU A 339 -12.67 -0.34 30.52
C GLU A 339 -11.23 -0.25 30.00
N LEU A 340 -10.52 0.83 30.34
CA LEU A 340 -9.10 0.98 30.03
C LEU A 340 -8.25 0.00 30.85
N LEU A 341 -7.70 -1.01 30.18
CA LEU A 341 -6.76 -1.96 30.77
C LEU A 341 -5.38 -1.32 30.97
N GLU A 342 -4.87 -0.66 29.93
CA GLU A 342 -3.52 -0.09 29.98
C GLU A 342 -3.29 1.01 28.93
N SER A 343 -2.43 1.96 29.24
CA SER A 343 -1.89 2.95 28.31
C SER A 343 -0.36 2.88 28.30
N ARG A 344 0.24 2.70 27.12
CA ARG A 344 1.67 2.49 26.92
C ARG A 344 2.21 3.46 25.89
N LEU A 345 3.48 3.84 26.04
CA LEU A 345 4.16 4.74 25.11
C LEU A 345 5.53 4.18 24.77
N ALA A 346 5.91 4.27 23.50
CA ALA A 346 7.25 3.94 23.02
C ALA A 346 7.74 5.00 22.04
N THR A 347 9.02 5.38 22.15
CA THR A 347 9.67 6.38 21.31
C THR A 347 10.88 5.77 20.63
N ALA A 348 11.11 6.10 19.36
CA ALA A 348 12.27 5.61 18.60
C ALA A 348 13.60 6.28 18.96
N ALA A 349 13.58 7.20 19.92
CA ALA A 349 14.72 7.92 20.46
C ALA A 349 15.79 6.95 21.01
N ASP A 350 17.02 7.06 20.51
CA ASP A 350 18.18 6.36 21.07
C ASP A 350 18.44 6.87 22.51
N GLN A 351 19.09 6.05 23.34
CA GLN A 351 19.38 6.31 24.76
C GLN A 351 20.13 7.64 25.01
N HIS A 352 20.65 8.27 23.96
CA HIS A 352 21.38 9.54 23.98
C HIS A 352 20.59 10.75 23.44
N SER A 353 19.37 10.55 22.92
CA SER A 353 18.54 11.65 22.41
C SER A 353 17.64 12.22 23.52
N LEU A 354 17.96 13.43 23.96
CA LEU A 354 17.19 14.15 24.97
C LEU A 354 15.85 14.59 24.37
N THR A 355 14.78 13.91 24.75
CA THR A 355 13.41 14.32 24.45
C THR A 355 12.94 15.36 25.48
N LEU A 356 12.17 16.37 25.05
CA LEU A 356 11.63 17.41 25.93
C LEU A 356 10.77 16.84 27.08
N SER A 357 10.21 15.65 26.91
CA SER A 357 9.42 14.93 27.92
C SER A 357 10.24 14.11 28.92
N GLY A 358 11.51 13.83 28.63
CA GLY A 358 12.37 12.95 29.47
C GLY A 358 13.04 13.64 30.65
N GLN A 359 12.97 14.97 30.76
CA GLN A 359 13.73 15.75 31.74
C GLN A 359 13.18 15.67 33.18
N ARG A 360 12.06 14.99 33.44
CA ARG A 360 11.48 14.92 34.81
C ARG A 360 11.88 13.69 35.63
N SER A 361 12.66 12.74 35.10
CA SER A 361 12.97 11.49 35.83
C SER A 361 14.45 11.20 36.05
N MET A 362 15.33 12.20 35.88
CA MET A 362 16.77 12.06 36.16
C MET A 362 17.17 12.94 37.36
N SER A 363 16.74 12.54 38.56
CA SER A 363 17.36 12.99 39.80
C SER A 363 17.83 11.79 40.61
N SER A 364 19.03 11.30 40.29
CA SER A 364 19.89 10.55 41.20
C SER A 364 21.33 10.70 40.72
N PRO A 365 22.15 11.55 41.38
CA PRO A 365 23.56 11.66 41.03
C PRO A 365 24.29 10.46 41.63
N THR A 366 24.57 9.44 40.82
CA THR A 366 25.54 8.42 41.22
C THR A 366 26.93 8.95 40.94
N THR A 367 27.60 9.36 42.02
CA THR A 367 29.02 9.64 42.08
C THR A 367 29.80 8.37 41.75
N ARG A 368 30.43 8.28 40.56
CA ARG A 368 31.63 7.45 40.43
C ARG A 368 32.55 7.87 39.29
N SER A 369 33.73 8.27 39.76
CA SER A 369 35.00 8.59 39.13
C SER A 369 35.34 7.87 37.82
N SER A 370 35.90 8.68 36.92
CA SER A 370 36.72 8.42 35.74
C SER A 370 37.79 7.33 35.88
N SER A 371 37.98 6.53 34.83
CA SER A 371 39.26 5.86 34.53
C SER A 371 39.69 6.17 33.09
N PRO A 372 40.95 6.60 32.83
CA PRO A 372 41.45 6.94 31.52
C PRO A 372 42.24 5.77 30.91
N PHE A 373 41.78 5.22 29.79
CA PHE A 373 42.63 4.41 28.91
C PHE A 373 42.40 4.82 27.45
N PRO A 374 43.45 5.30 26.74
CA PRO A 374 43.36 5.63 25.33
C PRO A 374 43.70 4.38 24.50
N GLY A 375 42.72 3.82 23.80
CA GLY A 375 42.95 2.63 22.99
C GLY A 375 41.78 2.31 22.09
N GLY A 376 41.90 2.68 20.82
CA GLY A 376 40.96 2.35 19.75
C GLY A 376 39.94 3.47 19.51
N SER A 377 40.21 4.32 18.52
CA SER A 377 39.18 5.09 17.83
C SER A 377 38.24 4.12 17.13
N ARG A 378 37.35 3.51 17.92
CA ARG A 378 36.14 2.89 17.40
C ARG A 378 35.23 4.05 17.05
N GLU A 379 35.46 4.57 15.84
CA GLU A 379 34.55 5.44 15.11
C GLU A 379 33.13 4.91 15.40
N PRO A 380 32.24 5.71 16.01
CA PRO A 380 30.89 5.25 16.29
C PRO A 380 30.33 4.84 14.92
N ALA A 381 30.01 3.55 14.78
CA ALA A 381 29.36 3.04 13.59
C ALA A 381 28.18 3.96 13.33
N LEU A 382 28.22 4.70 12.21
CA LEU A 382 27.23 5.70 11.80
C LEU A 382 25.84 5.16 12.13
N ALA A 383 25.33 5.54 13.31
CA ALA A 383 23.94 5.32 13.64
C ALA A 383 23.17 6.18 12.66
N ASP A 384 22.13 5.61 12.03
CA ASP A 384 21.23 6.32 11.14
C ASP A 384 20.71 7.56 11.88
N ASN A 385 21.35 8.71 11.66
CA ASN A 385 21.00 9.93 12.37
C ASN A 385 19.52 10.26 12.06
N PRO A 386 18.72 10.61 13.08
CA PRO A 386 17.37 11.10 12.85
C PRO A 386 17.43 12.29 11.88
N SER A 387 16.48 12.35 10.94
CA SER A 387 16.42 13.46 10.01
C SER A 387 16.22 14.77 10.80
N ASN A 388 17.04 15.77 10.51
CA ASN A 388 16.89 17.10 11.14
C ASN A 388 15.59 17.81 10.73
N ALA A 389 14.98 17.40 9.62
CA ALA A 389 13.78 18.02 9.08
C ALA A 389 12.49 17.33 9.54
N LYS A 390 11.42 18.11 9.64
CA LYS A 390 10.08 17.64 10.01
C LYS A 390 9.61 16.60 8.98
N PRO A 391 9.06 15.44 9.42
CA PRO A 391 8.46 14.48 8.52
C PRO A 391 7.35 15.09 7.66
N THR A 392 7.27 14.68 6.39
CA THR A 392 6.25 15.16 5.43
C THR A 392 4.95 14.38 5.56
N SER A 393 5.03 13.07 5.79
CA SER A 393 3.88 12.17 5.95
C SER A 393 4.24 11.02 6.90
N MET A 394 3.23 10.43 7.53
CA MET A 394 3.38 9.19 8.28
C MET A 394 2.20 8.26 8.07
N SER A 395 2.46 6.96 8.07
CA SER A 395 1.45 5.93 7.95
C SER A 395 1.78 4.78 8.90
N TYR A 396 0.81 4.42 9.73
CA TYR A 396 0.92 3.32 10.68
C TYR A 396 -0.07 2.21 10.35
N SER A 397 0.46 1.01 10.11
CA SER A 397 -0.32 -0.21 10.04
C SER A 397 0.48 -1.31 10.72
N HIS A 398 0.00 -1.80 11.86
CA HIS A 398 0.74 -2.75 12.67
C HIS A 398 1.24 -3.95 11.85
N PRO A 399 2.52 -4.34 11.99
CA PRO A 399 3.55 -3.83 12.91
C PRO A 399 4.41 -2.69 12.32
N TYR A 400 4.10 -2.19 11.14
CA TYR A 400 4.94 -1.24 10.40
C TYR A 400 4.52 0.22 10.64
N LEU A 401 5.51 1.04 10.98
CA LEU A 401 5.38 2.49 11.06
C LEU A 401 6.32 3.11 10.03
N LEU A 402 5.74 3.72 8.99
CA LEU A 402 6.48 4.31 7.89
C LEU A 402 6.41 5.83 7.97
N VAL A 403 7.57 6.47 7.87
CA VAL A 403 7.70 7.92 7.93
C VAL A 403 8.40 8.43 6.68
N ALA A 404 7.78 9.39 6.01
CA ALA A 404 8.34 10.07 4.85
C ALA A 404 9.05 11.34 5.27
N HIS A 405 10.21 11.57 4.66
CA HIS A 405 11.04 12.72 4.96
C HIS A 405 11.20 13.62 3.73
N PRO A 406 11.47 14.92 3.94
CA PRO A 406 11.68 15.83 2.84
C PRO A 406 13.01 15.59 2.11
N ASP A 407 13.91 14.79 2.69
CA ASP A 407 15.28 14.52 2.25
C ASP A 407 15.40 13.32 1.30
N ASN A 408 14.35 13.00 0.53
CA ASN A 408 14.25 11.87 -0.41
C ASN A 408 14.28 10.45 0.18
N THR A 409 14.24 10.33 1.51
CA THR A 409 14.29 9.03 2.18
C THR A 409 13.00 8.70 2.95
N LEU A 410 12.80 7.41 3.20
CA LEU A 410 11.80 6.93 4.15
C LEU A 410 12.49 6.33 5.37
N SER A 411 11.85 6.41 6.53
CA SER A 411 12.26 5.68 7.73
C SER A 411 11.21 4.66 8.09
N LEU A 412 11.60 3.38 8.15
CA LEU A 412 10.73 2.30 8.59
C LEU A 412 11.06 1.90 10.02
N TYR A 413 10.03 1.89 10.86
CA TYR A 413 10.09 1.43 12.24
C TYR A 413 9.20 0.19 12.39
N LEU A 414 9.68 -0.80 13.14
CA LEU A 414 8.91 -1.98 13.52
C LEU A 414 8.41 -1.79 14.94
N VAL A 415 7.09 -1.75 15.08
CA VAL A 415 6.39 -1.67 16.36
C VAL A 415 6.09 -3.09 16.83
N LYS A 416 6.66 -3.47 17.98
CA LYS A 416 6.35 -4.71 18.68
C LYS A 416 5.38 -4.39 19.80
N SER A 417 4.11 -4.69 19.56
CA SER A 417 3.05 -4.65 20.57
C SER A 417 2.78 -6.08 21.03
N THR A 418 2.94 -6.34 22.32
CA THR A 418 2.68 -7.63 22.96
C THR A 418 1.68 -7.45 24.09
N ALA A 419 1.21 -8.55 24.68
CA ALA A 419 0.30 -8.48 25.82
C ALA A 419 0.86 -7.68 27.00
N SER A 420 2.18 -7.54 27.16
CA SER A 420 2.85 -6.89 28.29
C SER A 420 3.78 -5.73 27.95
N SER A 421 4.23 -5.59 26.70
CA SER A 421 5.21 -4.57 26.33
C SER A 421 4.93 -3.94 24.97
N LEU A 422 5.27 -2.66 24.85
CA LEU A 422 5.30 -1.89 23.61
C LEU A 422 6.72 -1.41 23.38
N SER A 423 7.29 -1.72 22.21
CA SER A 423 8.60 -1.22 21.81
C SER A 423 8.64 -0.89 20.33
N ILE A 424 9.47 0.07 19.98
CA ILE A 424 9.72 0.50 18.61
C ILE A 424 11.20 0.26 18.28
N SER A 425 11.49 -0.26 17.08
CA SER A 425 12.87 -0.49 16.64
C SER A 425 13.61 0.82 16.37
N ALA A 426 14.95 0.78 16.28
CA ALA A 426 15.83 1.93 16.03
C ALA A 426 15.68 2.63 14.65
N GLY A 427 14.58 2.39 13.92
CA GLY A 427 14.37 2.86 12.56
C GLY A 427 15.33 2.22 11.55
N THR A 428 14.98 2.31 10.27
CA THR A 428 15.89 1.95 9.18
C THR A 428 15.57 2.84 8.00
N ARG A 429 16.59 3.48 7.46
CA ARG A 429 16.46 4.34 6.29
C ARG A 429 16.32 3.50 5.02
N LEU A 430 15.27 3.78 4.26
CA LEU A 430 15.02 3.24 2.93
C LEU A 430 15.39 4.30 1.90
N TRP A 431 16.24 3.92 0.95
CA TRP A 431 16.79 4.78 -0.09
C TRP A 431 16.25 4.34 -1.44
N GLY A 432 15.91 5.32 -2.29
CA GLY A 432 15.47 5.02 -3.65
C GLY A 432 14.94 6.24 -4.40
N HIS A 433 14.20 7.12 -3.74
CA HIS A 433 13.71 8.34 -4.39
C HIS A 433 14.84 9.30 -4.70
N THR A 434 14.72 10.01 -5.81
CA THR A 434 15.67 11.06 -6.21
C THR A 434 15.26 12.44 -5.71
N SER A 435 13.99 12.62 -5.32
CA SER A 435 13.42 13.88 -4.83
C SER A 435 12.63 13.70 -3.52
N SER A 436 12.23 14.82 -2.93
CA SER A 436 11.47 14.88 -1.67
C SER A 436 10.19 14.04 -1.74
N ILE A 437 9.86 13.31 -0.68
CA ILE A 437 8.69 12.42 -0.66
C ILE A 437 7.49 13.20 -0.12
N SER A 438 6.43 13.30 -0.90
CA SER A 438 5.18 13.94 -0.47
C SER A 438 4.30 12.98 0.33
N GLY A 439 4.29 11.70 -0.06
CA GLY A 439 3.32 10.72 0.40
C GLY A 439 3.89 9.33 0.53
N ALA A 440 3.51 8.64 1.60
CA ALA A 440 3.83 7.23 1.80
C ALA A 440 2.70 6.55 2.56
N HIS A 441 2.34 5.35 2.12
CA HIS A 441 1.31 4.53 2.76
C HIS A 441 1.84 3.11 2.95
N VAL A 442 1.61 2.55 4.13
CA VAL A 442 1.95 1.16 4.45
C VAL A 442 0.70 0.34 4.65
N GLY A 443 0.64 -0.80 3.95
CA GLY A 443 -0.45 -1.75 4.08
C GLY A 443 -0.15 -2.82 5.13
N VAL A 444 -1.21 -3.50 5.58
CA VAL A 444 -1.15 -4.63 6.53
C VAL A 444 -0.24 -5.79 6.10
N ARG A 445 0.03 -5.92 4.79
CA ARG A 445 0.74 -7.08 4.17
C ARG A 445 2.23 -6.86 3.95
N GLY A 446 2.85 -5.94 4.70
CA GLY A 446 4.28 -5.64 4.58
C GLY A 446 4.69 -5.08 3.21
N LYS A 447 3.76 -4.47 2.48
CA LYS A 447 4.07 -3.64 1.31
C LYS A 447 3.88 -2.19 1.67
N ALA A 448 4.67 -1.33 1.05
CA ALA A 448 4.45 0.10 1.12
C ALA A 448 4.60 0.73 -0.25
N VAL A 449 3.95 1.88 -0.42
CA VAL A 449 4.03 2.67 -1.63
C VAL A 449 4.39 4.09 -1.24
N SER A 450 5.29 4.71 -1.99
CA SER A 450 5.63 6.12 -1.81
C SER A 450 5.77 6.87 -3.12
N VAL A 451 5.41 8.15 -3.06
CA VAL A 451 5.35 9.07 -4.20
C VAL A 451 6.24 10.28 -3.94
N SER A 452 7.00 10.66 -4.96
CA SER A 452 7.79 11.90 -4.95
C SER A 452 6.90 13.14 -5.04
N ARG A 453 7.37 14.26 -4.48
CA ARG A 453 6.67 15.55 -4.51
C ARG A 453 6.37 16.04 -5.92
N LEU A 454 7.27 15.76 -6.87
CA LEU A 454 7.10 16.10 -8.29
C LEU A 454 6.19 15.09 -9.03
N GLY A 455 5.80 13.98 -8.39
CA GLY A 455 4.95 12.95 -8.99
C GLY A 455 5.62 12.15 -10.11
N ASP A 456 6.92 12.34 -10.35
CA ASP A 456 7.72 11.67 -11.38
C ASP A 456 8.20 10.27 -10.96
N GLU A 457 8.26 10.02 -9.65
CA GLU A 457 8.71 8.77 -9.06
C GLU A 457 7.67 8.18 -8.13
N LEU A 458 7.21 6.98 -8.48
CA LEU A 458 6.37 6.14 -7.64
C LEU A 458 7.12 4.83 -7.39
N ARG A 459 7.23 4.43 -6.12
CA ARG A 459 7.99 3.24 -5.71
C ARG A 459 7.17 2.33 -4.82
N VAL A 460 7.27 1.03 -5.08
CA VAL A 460 6.75 -0.04 -4.22
C VAL A 460 7.91 -0.61 -3.41
N TRP A 461 7.66 -0.84 -2.13
CA TRP A 461 8.61 -1.37 -1.17
C TRP A 461 8.09 -2.70 -0.63
N ASP A 462 8.94 -3.73 -0.71
CA ASP A 462 8.67 -5.00 -0.06
C ASP A 462 9.35 -5.00 1.32
N LEU A 463 8.55 -4.85 2.37
CA LEU A 463 8.97 -4.78 3.76
C LEU A 463 8.97 -6.17 4.44
N GLU A 464 8.59 -7.22 3.69
CA GLU A 464 8.48 -8.58 4.18
C GLU A 464 9.86 -9.24 4.35
N GLY A 465 10.03 -10.02 5.44
CA GLY A 465 11.25 -10.79 5.70
C GLY A 465 12.22 -10.17 6.72
N GLY A 466 11.84 -9.06 7.36
CA GLY A 466 12.51 -8.47 8.52
C GLY A 466 13.93 -7.95 8.23
N MET A 467 14.20 -6.69 8.57
CA MET A 467 15.55 -6.11 8.47
C MET A 467 16.53 -6.60 9.55
N ALA A 468 16.12 -7.60 10.34
CA ALA A 468 17.01 -8.36 11.21
C ALA A 468 17.97 -9.26 10.43
N SER A 469 17.64 -9.64 9.19
CA SER A 469 18.55 -10.38 8.32
C SER A 469 19.61 -9.44 7.71
N SER A 470 20.89 -9.82 7.84
CA SER A 470 22.02 -9.08 7.26
C SER A 470 21.91 -8.91 5.74
N THR A 471 21.19 -9.82 5.07
CA THR A 471 20.87 -9.78 3.64
C THR A 471 19.92 -8.64 3.29
N ASN A 472 18.83 -8.43 4.05
CA ASN A 472 17.91 -7.31 3.80
C ASN A 472 18.56 -5.96 4.11
N ARG A 473 19.46 -5.87 5.09
CA ARG A 473 20.25 -4.64 5.33
C ARG A 473 21.15 -4.28 4.13
N ARG A 474 21.78 -5.27 3.49
CA ARG A 474 22.57 -5.04 2.27
C ARG A 474 21.69 -4.62 1.09
N ARG A 475 20.53 -5.24 0.91
CA ARG A 475 19.58 -4.88 -0.17
C ARG A 475 18.95 -3.49 0.02
N SER A 476 18.66 -3.10 1.26
CA SER A 476 18.20 -1.75 1.60
C SER A 476 19.22 -0.69 1.21
N LYS A 477 20.51 -0.95 1.53
CA LYS A 477 21.62 -0.06 1.17
C LYS A 477 21.86 0.02 -0.34
N ASN A 478 21.56 -1.06 -1.08
CA ASN A 478 21.68 -1.12 -2.52
C ASN A 478 20.43 -0.59 -3.27
N GLY A 479 19.36 -0.17 -2.58
CA GLY A 479 18.11 0.27 -3.21
C GLY A 479 17.25 -0.85 -3.83
N GLU A 480 17.66 -2.12 -3.69
CA GLU A 480 17.00 -3.31 -4.26
C GLU A 480 15.68 -3.69 -3.57
N LEU A 481 15.33 -3.04 -2.45
CA LEU A 481 14.04 -3.21 -1.78
C LEU A 481 12.92 -2.40 -2.45
N SER A 482 13.29 -1.48 -3.33
CA SER A 482 12.37 -0.59 -4.02
C SER A 482 12.24 -0.96 -5.49
N VAL A 483 11.02 -0.96 -5.99
CA VAL A 483 10.71 -1.14 -7.40
C VAL A 483 10.04 0.14 -7.89
N ARG A 484 10.64 0.78 -8.90
CA ARG A 484 10.04 1.96 -9.54
C ARG A 484 8.90 1.50 -10.43
N ILE A 485 7.72 2.09 -10.23
CA ILE A 485 6.54 1.83 -11.04
C ILE A 485 6.72 2.54 -12.38
N GLN A 486 6.56 1.79 -13.47
CA GLN A 486 6.66 2.27 -14.83
C GLN A 486 5.41 1.85 -15.62
N PRO A 487 4.79 2.77 -16.38
CA PRO A 487 3.72 2.41 -17.30
C PRO A 487 4.24 1.42 -18.35
N SER A 488 3.49 0.35 -18.59
CA SER A 488 3.82 -0.59 -19.65
C SER A 488 3.75 0.11 -21.00
N LYS A 489 4.87 0.18 -21.73
CA LYS A 489 4.89 0.68 -23.11
C LYS A 489 4.02 -0.24 -23.97
N PRO A 490 2.97 0.25 -24.67
CA PRO A 490 2.30 -0.56 -25.66
C PRO A 490 3.31 -0.92 -26.74
N ASN A 491 3.41 -2.21 -27.05
CA ASN A 491 4.40 -2.78 -27.95
C ASN A 491 4.24 -2.12 -29.33
N ASN A 492 5.21 -1.30 -29.75
CA ASN A 492 5.15 -0.48 -30.97
C ASN A 492 5.43 -1.32 -32.24
N ASN A 493 4.88 -2.54 -32.31
CA ASN A 493 5.04 -3.49 -33.40
C ASN A 493 3.68 -3.79 -34.07
N SER A 494 2.92 -2.76 -34.40
CA SER A 494 1.84 -2.86 -35.37
C SER A 494 2.12 -1.84 -36.47
N ASN A 495 2.50 -2.35 -37.64
CA ASN A 495 2.70 -1.60 -38.87
C ASN A 495 1.56 -0.58 -39.06
N GLU A 496 1.95 0.66 -39.31
CA GLU A 496 1.04 1.74 -39.69
C GLU A 496 0.23 1.32 -40.93
N VAL A 497 -1.05 1.07 -40.74
CA VAL A 497 -2.06 1.14 -41.80
C VAL A 497 -2.85 2.41 -41.49
N GLN A 498 -2.68 3.42 -42.35
CA GLN A 498 -3.57 4.57 -42.42
C GLN A 498 -4.99 4.06 -42.66
N ASP A 499 -5.91 4.37 -41.75
CA ASP A 499 -7.32 4.52 -42.13
C ASP A 499 -8.04 5.54 -41.25
N ASP A 500 -9.00 6.19 -41.91
CA ASP A 500 -9.65 7.45 -41.63
C ASP A 500 -10.75 7.35 -40.55
N GLY A 501 -11.19 8.50 -40.05
CA GLY A 501 -11.74 8.68 -38.71
C GLY A 501 -13.03 7.94 -38.30
N ARG A 502 -13.08 7.59 -37.01
CA ARG A 502 -14.18 7.92 -36.07
C ARG A 502 -13.85 7.45 -34.64
N VAL A 503 -14.26 8.27 -33.67
CA VAL A 503 -14.15 8.14 -32.20
C VAL A 503 -12.74 8.38 -31.65
N ARG A 504 -12.49 9.65 -31.26
CA ARG A 504 -11.36 10.05 -30.41
C ARG A 504 -11.46 9.32 -29.05
N ARG A 505 -10.90 8.11 -28.96
CA ARG A 505 -10.26 7.68 -27.72
C ARG A 505 -9.21 8.75 -27.43
N PHE A 506 -9.32 9.43 -26.29
CA PHE A 506 -8.25 10.29 -25.81
C PHE A 506 -7.00 9.41 -25.70
N ASP A 507 -6.12 9.54 -26.69
CA ASP A 507 -4.89 8.78 -26.77
C ASP A 507 -4.06 9.07 -25.52
N LEU A 508 -3.90 8.03 -24.70
CA LEU A 508 -3.02 7.93 -23.54
C LEU A 508 -1.55 8.30 -23.84
N ARG A 509 -1.20 8.55 -25.12
CA ARG A 509 0.05 9.17 -25.52
C ARG A 509 0.09 10.67 -25.21
N PHE A 510 -0.99 11.42 -25.36
CA PHE A 510 -0.95 12.88 -25.11
C PHE A 510 -0.73 13.24 -23.63
N ALA A 511 -1.14 12.37 -22.70
CA ALA A 511 -0.91 12.55 -21.26
C ALA A 511 0.47 12.05 -20.78
N LEU A 512 1.23 11.30 -21.62
CA LEU A 512 2.54 10.75 -21.28
C LEU A 512 3.69 11.31 -22.16
N ASP A 513 3.42 11.76 -23.39
CA ASP A 513 4.36 12.46 -24.30
C ASP A 513 4.41 13.99 -24.05
N GLN A 514 3.41 14.56 -23.38
CA GLN A 514 3.68 15.76 -22.60
C GLN A 514 4.55 15.30 -21.43
N GLY A 515 5.87 15.37 -21.61
CA GLY A 515 6.82 15.09 -20.54
C GLY A 515 6.31 15.71 -19.24
N PHE A 516 6.34 14.93 -18.16
CA PHE A 516 5.84 15.29 -16.83
C PHE A 516 5.92 16.81 -16.64
N ASP A 517 4.77 17.48 -16.73
CA ASP A 517 4.76 18.94 -16.62
C ASP A 517 5.34 19.26 -15.23
N ASP A 518 6.41 20.06 -15.19
CA ASP A 518 7.34 20.28 -14.07
C ASP A 518 6.69 20.96 -12.84
N SER A 519 5.37 20.90 -12.79
CA SER A 519 4.43 21.66 -12.00
C SER A 519 3.27 20.84 -11.46
N THR A 520 3.18 19.54 -11.81
CA THR A 520 2.22 18.66 -11.13
C THR A 520 2.76 18.33 -9.75
N VAL A 521 2.09 18.78 -8.70
CA VAL A 521 2.48 18.46 -7.32
C VAL A 521 1.59 17.33 -6.83
N SER A 522 2.22 16.26 -6.34
CA SER A 522 1.48 15.23 -5.62
C SER A 522 1.15 15.75 -4.22
N ARG A 523 -0.14 15.79 -3.85
CA ARG A 523 -0.59 16.24 -2.51
C ARG A 523 -0.31 15.21 -1.40
N GLY A 524 0.58 14.25 -1.65
CA GLY A 524 1.04 13.29 -0.65
C GLY A 524 0.06 12.18 -0.28
N TRP A 525 -1.16 12.16 -0.83
CA TRP A 525 -2.05 11.02 -0.64
C TRP A 525 -1.75 9.88 -1.61
N VAL A 526 -1.61 8.69 -1.05
CA VAL A 526 -1.34 7.44 -1.75
C VAL A 526 -2.14 6.33 -1.08
N GLY A 527 -2.86 5.55 -1.87
CA GLY A 527 -3.55 4.33 -1.42
C GLY A 527 -3.21 3.18 -2.35
N PHE A 528 -3.28 1.95 -1.85
CA PHE A 528 -3.09 0.78 -2.70
C PHE A 528 -3.86 -0.43 -2.18
N ASP A 529 -4.26 -1.29 -3.11
CA ASP A 529 -4.85 -2.60 -2.87
C ASP A 529 -3.91 -3.68 -3.47
N GLU A 530 -4.39 -4.93 -3.60
CA GLU A 530 -3.60 -6.02 -4.19
C GLU A 530 -3.33 -5.87 -5.69
N GLN A 531 -4.15 -5.12 -6.39
CA GLN A 531 -4.18 -4.98 -7.85
C GLN A 531 -3.79 -3.58 -8.31
N ASN A 532 -4.03 -2.55 -7.50
CA ASN A 532 -4.00 -1.16 -7.89
C ASN A 532 -3.20 -0.31 -6.91
N VAL A 533 -2.50 0.68 -7.43
CA VAL A 533 -1.96 1.81 -6.67
C VAL A 533 -2.64 3.08 -7.14
N ILE A 534 -3.03 3.96 -6.23
CA ILE A 534 -3.70 5.22 -6.53
C ILE A 534 -2.93 6.37 -5.92
N VAL A 535 -2.74 7.41 -6.74
CA VAL A 535 -2.02 8.63 -6.35
C VAL A 535 -2.89 9.84 -6.69
N LEU A 536 -3.06 10.74 -5.72
CA LEU A 536 -3.69 12.03 -5.94
C LEU A 536 -2.67 13.01 -6.54
N ARG A 537 -3.00 13.57 -7.70
CA ARG A 537 -2.23 14.59 -8.40
C ARG A 537 -3.03 15.87 -8.58
N GLU A 538 -2.32 16.99 -8.47
CA GLU A 538 -2.83 18.31 -8.81
C GLU A 538 -2.07 18.83 -10.04
N LYS A 539 -2.81 19.30 -11.05
CA LYS A 539 -2.24 19.95 -12.25
C LYS A 539 -2.14 21.46 -12.04
N ARG A 540 -1.37 22.17 -12.89
CA ARG A 540 -1.20 23.65 -12.81
C ARG A 540 -2.50 24.43 -12.73
N GLU A 541 -3.52 23.92 -13.42
CA GLU A 541 -4.84 24.55 -13.52
C GLU A 541 -5.68 24.37 -12.24
N GLY A 542 -5.13 23.73 -11.21
CA GLY A 542 -5.82 23.41 -9.96
C GLY A 542 -6.75 22.19 -10.08
N SER A 543 -6.86 21.59 -11.26
CA SER A 543 -7.60 20.35 -11.45
C SER A 543 -6.92 19.21 -10.71
N GLN A 544 -7.69 18.43 -9.97
CA GLN A 544 -7.23 17.27 -9.22
C GLN A 544 -7.70 15.98 -9.89
N ALA A 545 -6.77 15.05 -10.03
CA ALA A 545 -7.02 13.76 -10.65
C ALA A 545 -6.38 12.63 -9.85
N LEU A 546 -7.07 11.50 -9.83
CA LEU A 546 -6.57 10.24 -9.29
C LEU A 546 -5.93 9.45 -10.41
N VAL A 547 -4.63 9.21 -10.28
CA VAL A 547 -3.92 8.32 -11.19
C VAL A 547 -3.96 6.91 -10.61
N VAL A 548 -4.58 6.00 -11.35
CA VAL A 548 -4.72 4.58 -10.98
C VAL A 548 -3.73 3.76 -11.81
N TYR A 549 -2.85 3.05 -11.11
CA TYR A 549 -1.86 2.12 -11.64
C TYR A 549 -2.33 0.69 -11.40
N ASP A 550 -2.77 0.01 -12.45
CA ASP A 550 -3.32 -1.34 -12.41
C ASP A 550 -2.25 -2.39 -12.78
N PHE A 551 -2.04 -3.36 -11.90
CA PHE A 551 -1.06 -4.44 -12.03
C PHE A 551 -1.66 -5.78 -12.48
N ALA A 552 -2.97 -5.87 -12.73
CA ALA A 552 -3.66 -7.11 -13.08
C ALA A 552 -3.27 -7.74 -14.44
#